data_AF-A0A5B8USB4-F1
#
_entry.id   AF-A0A5B8USB4-F1
#
_cell.length_a   1.000
_cell.length_b   1.000
_cell.length_c   1.000
_cell.angle_alpha   90.00
_cell.angle_beta   90.00
_cell.angle_gamma   90.00
#
_symmetry.space_group_name_H-M   'P 1'
#
loop_
_entity.id
_entity.type
_entity.pdbx_description
1 polymer ?
#
loop_
_entity_poly.entity_id
_entity_poly.type
_entity_poly.pdbx_seq_one_letter_code
_entity_poly.pdbx_strand_id
1 'polypeptide(L)'
;MERGLLQKAVAEILNVDEDSITAWENGRSKPQVRFYPKILAFLQYNPFNHDIETVSGRLRHVRLCNGYSIKRFAQLVHVDPVTFAKLECGKRVMSTLAQLTILNLLAKLPTYLRTNHFL
;
A
#
# COMPACT_ATOMS: atom_id res chain seq x y z
N MET A 1 1.60 9.62 20.05
CA MET A 1 2.43 10.22 18.99
C MET A 1 3.84 10.38 19.52
N GLU A 2 4.84 9.86 18.81
CA GLU A 2 6.23 9.75 19.27
C GLU A 2 7.19 10.70 18.50
N ARG A 3 6.67 11.71 17.78
CA ARG A 3 7.47 12.59 16.90
C ARG A 3 7.29 14.10 17.07
N GLY A 4 6.56 14.57 18.09
CA GLY A 4 6.47 16.00 18.42
C GLY A 4 5.85 16.92 17.35
N LEU A 5 5.31 16.37 16.24
CA LEU A 5 4.64 17.14 15.20
C LEU A 5 3.17 17.36 15.55
N LEU A 6 2.68 18.57 15.33
CA LEU A 6 1.27 18.91 15.44
C LEU A 6 0.48 18.21 14.31
N GLN A 7 -0.74 17.74 14.60
CA GLN A 7 -1.63 17.09 13.62
C GLN A 7 -1.83 17.98 12.38
N LYS A 8 -2.01 19.29 12.57
CA LYS A 8 -2.02 20.30 11.50
C LYS A 8 -0.82 20.21 10.54
N ALA A 9 0.40 20.11 11.06
CA ALA A 9 1.60 20.03 10.21
C ALA A 9 1.62 18.74 9.38
N VAL A 10 1.18 17.62 9.95
CA VAL A 10 1.04 16.35 9.23
C VAL A 10 -0.03 16.46 8.14
N ALA A 11 -1.14 17.12 8.43
CA ALA A 11 -2.22 17.37 7.49
C ALA A 11 -1.75 18.19 6.27
N GLU A 12 -0.96 19.25 6.50
CA GLU A 12 -0.33 20.06 5.46
C GLU A 12 0.63 19.23 4.59
N ILE A 13 1.52 18.42 5.21
CA ILE A 13 2.47 17.55 4.48
C ILE A 13 1.72 16.54 3.59
N LEU A 14 0.64 15.94 4.11
CA LEU A 14 -0.13 14.94 3.38
C LEU A 14 -1.17 15.54 2.42
N ASN A 15 -1.42 16.85 2.55
CA ASN A 15 -2.46 17.61 1.86
C ASN A 15 -3.86 17.00 2.08
N VAL A 16 -4.25 16.91 3.35
CA VAL A 16 -5.56 16.47 3.83
C VAL A 16 -6.02 17.37 4.97
N ASP A 17 -7.27 17.27 5.38
CA ASP A 17 -7.78 18.01 6.54
C ASP A 17 -7.21 17.45 7.85
N GLU A 18 -7.01 18.31 8.84
CA GLU A 18 -6.55 17.92 10.17
C GLU A 18 -7.45 16.85 10.81
N ASP A 19 -8.77 17.00 10.66
CA ASP A 19 -9.75 16.01 11.12
C ASP A 19 -9.53 14.61 10.52
N SER A 20 -9.01 14.53 9.28
CA SER A 20 -8.65 13.24 8.68
C SER A 20 -7.50 12.59 9.43
N ILE A 21 -6.47 13.35 9.80
CA ILE A 21 -5.34 12.87 10.60
C ILE A 21 -5.83 12.40 11.97
N THR A 22 -6.61 13.22 12.67
CA THR A 22 -7.17 12.88 13.98
C THR A 22 -8.04 11.62 13.90
N ALA A 23 -8.85 11.46 12.84
CA ALA A 23 -9.67 10.28 12.65
C ALA A 23 -8.85 9.01 12.36
N TRP A 24 -7.76 9.12 11.58
CA TRP A 24 -6.88 7.99 11.29
C TRP A 24 -6.12 7.51 12.52
N GLU A 25 -5.58 8.45 13.30
CA GLU A 25 -4.80 8.13 14.50
C GLU A 25 -5.65 7.51 15.61
N ASN A 26 -6.89 7.98 15.76
CA ASN A 26 -7.84 7.43 16.72
C ASN A 26 -8.58 6.18 16.20
N GLY A 27 -8.22 5.66 15.01
CA GLY A 27 -8.85 4.49 14.42
C GLY A 27 -10.31 4.67 14.01
N ARG A 28 -10.83 5.91 14.00
CA ARG A 28 -12.22 6.22 13.58
C ARG A 28 -12.42 6.02 12.09
N SER A 29 -11.37 6.18 11.29
CA SER A 29 -11.38 5.86 9.87
C SER A 29 -10.00 5.37 9.40
N LYS A 30 -9.93 4.83 8.18
CA LYS A 30 -8.66 4.45 7.54
C LYS A 30 -8.38 5.39 6.36
N PRO A 31 -7.12 5.72 6.07
CA PRO A 31 -6.80 6.48 4.88
C PRO A 31 -7.21 5.70 3.63
N GLN A 32 -7.70 6.43 2.62
CA GLN A 32 -7.93 5.85 1.31
C GLN A 32 -6.59 5.45 0.68
N VAL A 33 -6.59 4.38 -0.12
CA VAL A 33 -5.36 3.80 -0.69
C VAL A 33 -4.53 4.83 -1.48
N ARG A 34 -5.17 5.82 -2.12
CA ARG A 34 -4.47 6.90 -2.83
C ARG A 34 -3.51 7.73 -1.97
N PHE A 35 -3.74 7.78 -0.65
CA PHE A 35 -2.89 8.52 0.29
C PHE A 35 -1.72 7.69 0.81
N TYR A 36 -1.72 6.38 0.62
CA TYR A 36 -0.68 5.49 1.14
C TYR A 36 0.72 5.86 0.66
N PRO A 37 0.98 6.19 -0.62
CA PRO A 37 2.32 6.59 -1.05
C PRO A 37 2.87 7.79 -0.27
N LYS A 38 2.04 8.81 -0.03
CA LYS A 38 2.44 10.00 0.73
C LYS A 38 2.67 9.66 2.21
N ILE A 39 1.79 8.87 2.81
CA ILE A 39 1.91 8.41 4.20
C ILE A 39 3.20 7.60 4.37
N LEU A 40 3.48 6.65 3.49
CA LEU A 40 4.70 5.83 3.52
C LEU A 40 5.97 6.69 3.38
N ALA A 41 5.95 7.67 2.47
CA ALA A 41 7.05 8.61 2.31
C ALA A 41 7.23 9.51 3.55
N PHE A 42 6.16 9.88 4.24
CA PHE A 42 6.24 10.61 5.50
C PHE A 42 6.81 9.74 6.63
N LEU A 43 6.36 8.49 6.72
CA LEU A 43 6.77 7.55 7.79
C LEU A 43 8.21 7.05 7.60
N GLN A 44 8.67 6.86 6.36
CA GLN A 44 9.98 6.26 6.03
C GLN A 44 10.16 4.82 6.57
N TYR A 45 9.06 4.13 6.85
CA TYR A 45 9.02 2.69 7.13
C TYR A 45 7.72 2.10 6.61
N ASN A 46 7.65 0.76 6.52
CA ASN A 46 6.46 0.04 6.12
C ASN A 46 5.57 -0.29 7.34
N PRO A 47 4.38 0.31 7.50
CA PRO A 47 3.46 -0.02 8.59
C PRO A 47 2.59 -1.26 8.29
N PHE A 48 2.69 -1.85 7.10
CA PHE A 48 1.87 -3.00 6.73
C PHE A 48 2.53 -4.32 7.13
N ASN A 49 1.75 -5.21 7.72
CA ASN A 49 2.14 -6.58 8.01
C ASN A 49 1.70 -7.55 6.90
N HIS A 50 2.10 -7.28 5.65
CA HIS A 50 1.82 -8.19 4.54
C HIS A 50 2.97 -9.17 4.37
N ASP A 51 2.66 -10.45 4.21
CA ASP A 51 3.65 -11.46 3.88
C ASP A 51 4.11 -11.34 2.41
N ILE A 52 5.21 -10.61 2.18
CA ILE A 52 5.80 -10.46 0.84
C ILE A 52 6.58 -11.69 0.36
N GLU A 53 6.56 -12.81 1.07
CA GLU A 53 7.13 -14.07 0.58
C GLU A 53 6.17 -14.74 -0.42
N THR A 54 4.86 -14.58 -0.20
CA THR A 54 3.83 -15.07 -1.12
C THR A 54 3.61 -14.13 -2.31
N VAL A 55 3.26 -14.69 -3.47
CA VAL A 55 2.89 -13.90 -4.66
C VAL A 55 1.69 -12.99 -4.40
N SER A 56 0.67 -13.49 -3.68
CA SER A 56 -0.51 -12.71 -3.29
C SER A 56 -0.17 -11.57 -2.33
N GLY A 57 0.74 -11.78 -1.39
CA GLY A 57 1.17 -10.73 -0.49
C GLY A 57 2.04 -9.67 -1.18
N ARG A 58 2.95 -10.07 -2.09
CA ARG A 58 3.66 -9.11 -2.97
C ARG A 58 2.71 -8.27 -3.81
N LEU A 59 1.68 -8.91 -4.37
CA LEU A 59 0.65 -8.21 -5.15
C LEU A 59 -0.04 -7.13 -4.30
N ARG A 60 -0.54 -7.52 -3.13
CA ARG A 60 -1.21 -6.60 -2.20
C ARG A 60 -0.29 -5.47 -1.76
N HIS A 61 0.94 -5.81 -1.43
CA HIS A 61 1.96 -4.87 -0.98
C HIS A 61 2.27 -3.81 -2.05
N VAL A 62 2.60 -4.24 -3.28
CA VAL A 62 2.85 -3.34 -4.41
C VAL A 62 1.65 -2.45 -4.69
N ARG A 63 0.43 -3.00 -4.66
CA ARG A 63 -0.80 -2.22 -4.88
C ARG A 63 -0.92 -1.07 -3.89
N LEU A 64 -0.74 -1.38 -2.61
CA LEU A 64 -0.92 -0.44 -1.52
C LEU A 64 0.20 0.59 -1.46
N CYS A 65 1.46 0.17 -1.63
CA CYS A 65 2.60 1.09 -1.66
C CYS A 65 2.55 2.09 -2.82
N ASN A 66 1.97 1.71 -3.96
CA ASN A 66 1.77 2.62 -5.10
C ASN A 66 0.42 3.36 -5.06
N GLY A 67 -0.42 3.11 -4.05
CA GLY A 67 -1.70 3.79 -3.90
C GLY A 67 -2.73 3.44 -4.98
N TYR A 68 -2.64 2.25 -5.57
CA TYR A 68 -3.57 1.80 -6.59
C TYR A 68 -4.86 1.22 -6.00
N SER A 69 -6.00 1.65 -6.54
CA SER A 69 -7.26 0.94 -6.32
C SER A 69 -7.19 -0.46 -6.96
N ILE A 70 -8.04 -1.38 -6.49
CA ILE A 70 -8.17 -2.71 -7.10
C ILE A 70 -8.44 -2.59 -8.60
N LYS A 71 -9.40 -1.75 -9.00
CA LYS A 71 -9.75 -1.52 -10.41
C LYS A 71 -8.55 -1.07 -11.23
N ARG A 72 -7.82 -0.05 -10.77
CA ARG A 72 -6.66 0.49 -11.49
C ARG A 72 -5.54 -0.54 -11.62
N PHE A 73 -5.28 -1.29 -10.55
CA PHE A 73 -4.18 -2.26 -10.57
C PHE A 73 -4.52 -3.52 -11.37
N ALA A 74 -5.78 -3.98 -11.31
CA ALA A 74 -6.29 -5.06 -12.14
C ALA A 74 -6.10 -4.76 -13.63
N GLN A 75 -6.44 -3.54 -14.06
CA GLN A 75 -6.17 -3.07 -15.42
C GLN A 75 -4.68 -3.09 -15.78
N LEU A 76 -3.80 -2.66 -14.85
CA LEU A 76 -2.35 -2.63 -15.06
C LEU A 76 -1.76 -4.05 -15.25
N VAL A 77 -2.32 -5.05 -14.60
CA VAL A 77 -1.88 -6.46 -14.74
C VAL A 77 -2.73 -7.26 -15.74
N HIS A 78 -3.60 -6.59 -16.49
CA HIS A 78 -4.50 -7.20 -17.49
C HIS A 78 -5.42 -8.30 -16.95
N VAL A 79 -5.97 -8.09 -15.75
CA VAL A 79 -6.92 -9.01 -15.09
C VAL A 79 -8.21 -8.24 -14.75
N ASP A 80 -9.36 -8.91 -14.75
CA ASP A 80 -10.60 -8.28 -14.29
C ASP A 80 -10.57 -8.01 -12.76
N PRO A 81 -11.23 -6.96 -12.26
CA PRO A 81 -11.18 -6.60 -10.83
C PRO A 81 -11.64 -7.70 -9.86
N VAL A 82 -12.57 -8.58 -10.27
CA VAL A 82 -13.10 -9.65 -9.42
C VAL A 82 -12.09 -10.79 -9.31
N THR A 83 -11.48 -11.19 -10.42
CA THR A 83 -10.36 -12.14 -10.42
C THR A 83 -9.17 -11.58 -9.68
N PHE A 84 -8.88 -10.28 -9.83
CA PHE A 84 -7.83 -9.61 -9.07
C PHE A 84 -8.04 -9.77 -7.56
N ALA A 85 -9.26 -9.52 -7.06
CA ALA A 85 -9.56 -9.69 -5.64
C ALA A 85 -9.33 -11.14 -5.16
N LYS A 86 -9.66 -12.13 -6.00
CA LYS A 86 -9.38 -13.55 -5.69
C LYS A 86 -7.88 -13.87 -5.67
N LEU A 87 -7.10 -13.30 -6.59
CA LEU A 87 -5.64 -13.42 -6.62
C LEU A 87 -5.01 -12.78 -5.36
N GLU A 88 -5.47 -11.59 -4.98
CA GLU A 88 -4.96 -10.86 -3.81
C GLU A 88 -5.26 -11.59 -2.50
N CYS A 89 -6.38 -12.31 -2.42
CA CYS A 89 -6.71 -13.18 -1.29
C CYS A 89 -6.05 -14.57 -1.35
N GLY A 90 -5.20 -14.86 -2.34
CA GLY A 90 -4.57 -16.18 -2.50
C GLY A 90 -5.51 -17.30 -2.93
N LYS A 91 -6.75 -16.99 -3.32
CA LYS A 91 -7.77 -17.96 -3.74
C LYS A 91 -7.60 -18.41 -5.20
N ARG A 92 -6.61 -17.87 -5.92
CA ARG A 92 -6.31 -18.23 -7.31
C ARG A 92 -4.82 -18.01 -7.61
N VAL A 93 -4.28 -18.80 -8.53
CA VAL A 93 -2.90 -18.67 -9.03
C VAL A 93 -2.83 -17.59 -10.11
N MET A 94 -1.76 -16.79 -10.05
CA MET A 94 -1.51 -15.69 -10.97
C MET A 94 -0.73 -16.14 -12.21
N SER A 95 -1.01 -15.51 -13.36
CA SER A 95 -0.24 -15.74 -14.60
C SER A 95 1.21 -15.26 -14.47
N THR A 96 2.12 -15.87 -15.25
CA THR A 96 3.54 -15.51 -15.28
C THR A 96 3.76 -14.04 -15.63
N LEU A 97 3.00 -13.49 -16.58
CA LEU A 97 3.08 -12.08 -16.98
C LEU A 97 2.77 -11.14 -15.81
N ALA A 98 1.68 -11.40 -15.07
CA ALA A 98 1.30 -10.58 -13.93
C ALA A 98 2.33 -10.69 -12.79
N GLN A 99 2.90 -11.88 -12.57
CA GLN A 99 4.00 -12.07 -11.61
C GLN A 99 5.23 -11.22 -11.97
N LEU A 100 5.65 -11.23 -13.24
CA LEU A 100 6.77 -10.39 -13.72
C LEU A 100 6.49 -8.89 -13.53
N THR A 101 5.28 -8.43 -13.87
CA THR A 101 4.88 -7.03 -13.64
C THR A 101 4.99 -6.64 -12.16
N ILE A 102 4.58 -7.52 -11.24
CA ILE A 102 4.68 -7.27 -9.81
C ILE A 102 6.12 -7.22 -9.33
N LEU A 103 6.97 -8.15 -9.77
CA LEU A 103 8.39 -8.15 -9.42
C LEU A 103 9.08 -6.86 -9.88
N ASN A 104 8.78 -6.42 -11.11
CA ASN A 104 9.29 -5.16 -11.65
C ASN A 104 8.81 -3.94 -10.83
N LEU A 105 7.56 -3.92 -10.40
CA LEU A 105 7.04 -2.83 -9.57
C LEU A 105 7.60 -2.86 -8.14
N LEU A 106 7.77 -4.05 -7.55
CA LEU A 106 8.39 -4.24 -6.25
C LEU A 106 9.85 -3.73 -6.26
N ALA A 107 10.60 -4.04 -7.31
CA ALA A 107 11.97 -3.57 -7.51
C ALA A 107 12.08 -2.04 -7.68
N LYS A 108 11.00 -1.35 -8.04
CA LYS A 108 10.94 0.12 -8.16
C LYS A 108 10.54 0.83 -6.88
N LEU A 109 10.02 0.13 -5.87
CA LEU A 109 9.67 0.74 -4.59
C LEU A 109 10.93 1.26 -3.85
N PRO A 110 10.82 2.25 -2.95
CA PRO A 110 11.89 2.59 -2.01
C PRO A 110 12.39 1.37 -1.23
N THR A 111 13.67 1.33 -0.88
CA THR A 111 14.31 0.19 -0.21
C THR A 111 13.64 -0.19 1.10
N TYR A 112 13.19 0.78 1.90
CA TYR A 112 12.46 0.58 3.15
C TYR A 112 11.08 -0.08 2.99
N LEU A 113 10.59 -0.23 1.75
CA LEU A 113 9.35 -0.94 1.40
C LEU A 113 9.60 -2.29 0.71
N ARG A 114 10.86 -2.70 0.48
CA ARG A 114 11.15 -3.96 -0.25
C ARG A 114 11.32 -5.16 0.68
N THR A 115 11.46 -4.94 1.98
CA THR A 115 11.74 -5.98 2.97
C THR A 115 10.61 -6.09 4.00
N ASN A 116 10.40 -7.28 4.54
CA ASN A 116 9.65 -7.46 5.77
C ASN A 116 10.52 -6.90 6.90
N HIS A 117 10.17 -5.73 7.44
CA HIS A 117 10.69 -5.33 8.75
C HIS A 117 9.93 -6.14 9.79
N PHE A 118 10.48 -7.30 10.17
CA PHE A 118 10.13 -7.93 11.43
C PHE A 118 10.82 -7.10 12.53
N LEU A 119 10.02 -6.32 13.27
CA LEU A 119 10.43 -5.85 14.60
C LEU A 119 10.30 -7.02 15.58
#